data_AF-A0A087LTN3-F1
#
_entry.id   AF-A0A087LTN3-F1
#
_cell.length_a   1.000
_cell.length_b   1.000
_cell.length_c   1.000
_cell.angle_alpha   90.00
_cell.angle_beta   90.00
_cell.angle_gamma   90.00
#
_symmetry.space_group_name_H-M   'P 1'
#
loop_
_entity.id
_entity.type
_entity.pdbx_description
1 polymer ?
#
loop_
_entity_poly.entity_id
_entity_poly.type
_entity_poly.pdbx_seq_one_letter_code
_entity_poly.pdbx_strand_id
1 'polypeptide(L)'
;MTTRRLPLAILFAACTIVPAAAACPAPMAGDTAAAIEANQQRLVCLQQELSRKSEEYQYKVEINAIERKIDDIQLQRRFDSLNFPRPVTPVF
;
A
#
# COMPACT_ATOMS: atom_id res chain seq x y z
N MET A 1 -42.46 14.84 14.26
CA MET A 1 -41.45 13.92 13.66
C MET A 1 -40.32 14.74 13.02
N THR A 2 -39.35 15.26 13.78
CA THR A 2 -38.31 16.17 13.22
C THR A 2 -36.95 16.09 13.91
N THR A 3 -36.67 15.04 14.69
CA THR A 3 -35.41 14.91 15.46
C THR A 3 -34.35 14.01 14.82
N ARG A 4 -34.68 13.26 13.75
CA ARG A 4 -33.76 12.26 13.14
C ARG A 4 -32.75 12.83 12.12
N ARG A 5 -32.86 14.11 11.74
CA ARG A 5 -31.95 14.73 10.73
C ARG A 5 -30.75 15.45 11.34
N LEU A 6 -30.76 15.69 12.65
CA LEU A 6 -29.70 16.37 13.37
C LEU A 6 -28.36 15.60 13.42
N PRO A 7 -28.31 14.26 13.66
CA PRO A 7 -27.02 13.57 13.76
C PRO A 7 -26.31 13.46 12.40
N LEU A 8 -27.06 13.46 11.31
CA LEU A 8 -26.52 13.33 9.95
C LEU A 8 -25.86 14.63 9.48
N ALA A 9 -26.39 15.78 9.89
CA ALA A 9 -25.80 17.09 9.59
C ALA A 9 -24.48 17.34 10.35
N ILE A 10 -24.37 16.83 11.59
CA ILE A 10 -23.14 16.95 12.40
C ILE A 10 -22.01 16.08 11.82
N LEU A 11 -22.34 14.91 11.28
CA LEU A 11 -21.38 14.01 10.62
C LEU A 11 -20.81 14.61 9.31
N PHE A 12 -21.62 15.33 8.55
CA PHE A 12 -21.15 16.01 7.33
C PHE A 12 -20.28 17.24 7.62
N ALA A 13 -20.56 17.98 8.69
CA ALA A 13 -19.76 19.15 9.08
C ALA A 13 -18.35 18.78 9.59
N ALA A 14 -18.14 17.56 10.09
CA ALA A 14 -16.84 17.08 10.56
C ALA A 14 -15.87 16.69 9.41
N CYS A 15 -16.35 16.53 8.18
CA CYS A 15 -15.52 16.10 7.05
C CYS A 15 -14.74 17.23 6.36
N THR A 16 -14.95 18.51 6.70
CA THR A 16 -14.34 19.63 5.96
C THR A 16 -12.99 20.10 6.50
N ILE A 17 -12.46 19.49 7.57
CA ILE A 17 -11.19 19.90 8.20
C ILE A 17 -10.05 18.92 7.88
N VAL A 18 -10.24 17.99 6.93
CA VAL A 18 -9.14 17.14 6.48
C VAL A 18 -8.20 18.03 5.65
N PRO A 19 -6.98 18.36 6.13
CA PRO A 19 -5.99 18.95 5.23
C PRO A 19 -5.81 17.94 4.12
N ALA A 20 -6.01 18.38 2.88
CA ALA A 20 -5.82 17.57 1.70
C ALA A 20 -4.42 16.95 1.73
N ALA A 21 -4.34 15.71 2.22
CA ALA A 21 -3.14 14.93 2.14
C ALA A 21 -2.93 14.64 0.65
N ALA A 22 -1.84 15.17 0.08
CA ALA A 22 -1.05 14.64 -1.03
C ALA A 22 -0.46 15.70 -1.97
N ALA A 23 -0.06 16.86 -1.47
CA ALA A 23 0.93 17.66 -2.19
C ALA A 23 1.86 18.30 -1.17
N CYS A 24 3.07 17.75 -1.03
CA CYS A 24 4.12 18.46 -0.31
C CYS A 24 4.27 19.87 -0.92
N PRO A 25 4.55 20.88 -0.08
CA PRO A 25 4.54 22.28 -0.52
C PRO A 25 5.46 22.49 -1.73
N ALA A 26 5.05 23.34 -2.68
CA ALA A 26 5.80 23.66 -3.88
C ALA A 26 7.20 24.24 -3.54
N PRO A 27 8.22 24.08 -4.40
CA PRO A 27 9.56 24.55 -4.07
C PRO A 27 9.57 26.07 -4.13
N MET A 28 10.10 26.72 -3.09
CA MET A 28 10.25 28.17 -3.09
C MET A 28 11.65 28.53 -3.58
N ALA A 29 11.74 29.43 -4.56
CA ALA A 29 13.01 29.92 -5.07
C ALA A 29 13.57 31.06 -4.22
N GLY A 30 14.89 31.08 -4.06
CA GLY A 30 15.63 32.13 -3.34
C GLY A 30 16.15 31.69 -1.98
N ASP A 31 17.06 32.50 -1.43
CA ASP A 31 17.82 32.20 -0.21
C ASP A 31 17.33 33.00 1.01
N THR A 32 16.09 33.49 0.97
CA THR A 32 15.50 34.16 2.12
C THR A 32 15.23 33.16 3.25
N ALA A 33 15.26 33.61 4.51
CA ALA A 33 14.99 32.74 5.66
C ALA A 33 13.64 32.00 5.53
N ALA A 34 12.61 32.69 5.01
CA ALA A 34 11.31 32.11 4.75
C ALA A 34 11.33 31.05 3.63
N ALA A 35 12.13 31.26 2.58
CA ALA A 35 12.31 30.27 1.51
C ALA A 35 13.03 29.01 2.01
N ILE A 36 14.05 29.18 2.85
CA ILE A 36 14.77 28.06 3.45
C ILE A 36 13.82 27.25 4.35
N GLU A 37 13.05 27.91 5.22
CA GLU A 37 12.12 27.23 6.13
C GLU A 37 11.03 26.45 5.36
N ALA A 38 10.43 27.07 4.34
CA ALA A 38 9.43 26.40 3.51
C ALA A 38 10.00 25.18 2.77
N ASN A 39 11.24 25.29 2.27
CA ASN A 39 11.92 24.17 1.61
C ASN A 39 12.31 23.06 2.60
N GLN A 40 12.65 23.37 3.86
CA GLN A 40 12.87 22.37 4.90
C GLN A 40 11.60 21.60 5.22
N GLN A 41 10.48 22.30 5.40
CA GLN A 41 9.17 21.67 5.64
C GLN A 41 8.77 20.75 4.47
N ARG A 42 9.06 21.18 3.23
CA ARG A 42 8.88 20.36 2.04
C ARG A 42 9.69 19.06 2.10
N LEU A 43 10.98 19.13 2.47
CA LEU A 43 11.84 17.95 2.54
C LEU A 43 11.34 16.94 3.56
N VAL A 44 10.89 17.40 4.74
CA VAL A 44 10.30 16.52 5.76
C VAL A 44 9.05 15.83 5.23
N CYS A 45 8.16 16.56 4.55
CA CYS A 45 6.98 15.98 3.92
C CYS A 45 7.35 14.91 2.88
N LEU A 46 8.30 15.21 1.98
CA LEU A 46 8.74 14.27 0.96
C LEU A 46 9.39 13.02 1.58
N GLN A 47 10.13 13.17 2.68
CA GLN A 47 10.71 12.05 3.40
C GLN A 47 9.64 11.13 4.00
N GLN A 48 8.59 11.69 4.60
CA GLN A 48 7.45 10.92 5.12
C GLN A 48 6.68 10.23 3.99
N GLU A 49 6.53 10.88 2.84
CA GLU A 49 5.87 10.26 1.69
C GLU A 49 6.69 9.06 1.15
N LEU A 50 8.02 9.22 1.08
CA LEU A 50 8.92 8.15 0.68
C LEU A 50 8.91 6.97 1.66
N SER A 51 8.90 7.23 2.98
CA SER A 51 8.84 6.16 3.97
C SER A 51 7.54 5.36 3.84
N ARG A 52 6.40 6.04 3.71
CA ARG A 52 5.10 5.39 3.50
C ARG A 52 5.06 4.56 2.21
N LYS A 53 5.60 5.09 1.09
CA LYS A 53 5.69 4.34 -0.18
C LYS A 53 6.61 3.13 -0.07
N SER A 54 7.68 3.24 0.70
CA SER A 54 8.59 2.12 0.97
C SER A 54 7.88 1.01 1.75
N GLU A 55 7.13 1.35 2.78
CA GLU A 55 6.33 0.38 3.56
C GLU A 55 5.29 -0.31 2.67
N GLU A 56 4.55 0.45 1.87
CA GLU A 56 3.59 -0.09 0.89
C GLU A 56 4.26 -1.05 -0.09
N TYR A 57 5.43 -0.69 -0.60
CA TYR A 57 6.21 -1.55 -1.49
C TYR A 57 6.66 -2.85 -0.79
N GLN A 58 7.10 -2.79 0.47
CA GLN A 58 7.45 -3.97 1.24
C GLN A 58 6.28 -4.93 1.37
N TYR A 59 5.10 -4.43 1.77
CA TYR A 59 3.89 -5.26 1.84
C TYR A 59 3.53 -5.89 0.50
N LYS A 60 3.66 -5.14 -0.60
CA LYS A 60 3.40 -5.67 -1.95
C LYS A 60 4.36 -6.80 -2.32
N VAL A 61 5.64 -6.68 -1.96
CA VAL A 61 6.63 -7.74 -2.20
C VAL A 61 6.32 -8.99 -1.37
N GLU A 62 5.95 -8.81 -0.10
CA GLU A 62 5.57 -9.92 0.78
C GLU A 62 4.33 -10.65 0.28
N ILE A 63 3.29 -9.92 -0.16
CA ILE A 63 2.07 -10.50 -0.75
C ILE A 63 2.43 -11.33 -1.98
N ASN A 64 3.19 -10.78 -2.92
CA ASN A 64 3.62 -11.51 -4.12
C ASN A 64 4.42 -12.77 -3.79
N ALA A 65 5.25 -12.75 -2.73
CA ALA A 65 6.00 -13.91 -2.29
C ALA A 65 5.08 -14.99 -1.70
N ILE A 66 4.03 -14.60 -0.96
CA ILE A 66 3.03 -15.52 -0.42
C ILE A 66 2.20 -16.14 -1.55
N GLU A 67 1.73 -15.34 -2.51
CA GLU A 67 0.99 -15.82 -3.68
C GLU A 67 1.76 -16.92 -4.42
N ARG A 68 3.04 -16.69 -4.71
CA ARG A 68 3.90 -17.69 -5.36
C ARG A 68 4.01 -18.99 -4.57
N LYS A 69 4.11 -18.93 -3.24
CA LYS A 69 4.15 -20.14 -2.40
C LYS A 69 2.82 -20.90 -2.44
N ILE A 70 1.70 -20.18 -2.48
CA ILE A 70 0.37 -20.80 -2.60
C ILE A 70 0.24 -21.51 -3.95
N ASP A 71 0.67 -20.85 -5.03
CA ASP A 71 0.64 -21.44 -6.38
C ASP A 71 1.49 -22.71 -6.46
N ASP A 72 2.68 -22.70 -5.87
CA ASP A 72 3.57 -23.86 -5.81
C ASP A 72 2.93 -25.04 -5.05
N ILE A 73 2.34 -24.77 -3.88
CA ILE A 73 1.61 -25.78 -3.10
C ILE A 73 0.42 -26.35 -3.90
N GLN A 74 -0.34 -25.49 -4.58
CA GLN A 74 -1.45 -25.93 -5.41
C GLN A 74 -0.99 -26.79 -6.57
N LEU A 75 0.11 -26.41 -7.22
CA LEU A 75 0.70 -27.16 -8.31
C LEU A 75 1.17 -28.54 -7.83
N GLN A 76 1.85 -28.61 -6.68
CA GLN A 76 2.28 -29.87 -6.08
C GLN A 76 1.10 -30.77 -5.73
N ARG A 77 0.03 -30.24 -5.12
CA ARG A 77 -1.20 -31.03 -4.87
C ARG A 77 -1.82 -31.57 -6.15
N ARG A 78 -1.80 -30.79 -7.24
CA ARG A 78 -2.29 -31.26 -8.54
C ARG A 78 -1.38 -32.38 -9.06
N PHE A 79 -0.07 -32.24 -8.98
CA PHE A 79 0.86 -33.32 -9.33
C PHE A 79 0.65 -34.57 -8.49
N ASP A 80 0.48 -34.46 -7.18
CA ASP A 80 0.21 -35.59 -6.29
C ASP A 80 -1.14 -36.26 -6.61
N SER A 81 -2.12 -35.49 -7.08
CA SER A 81 -3.42 -36.03 -7.51
C SER A 81 -3.35 -36.78 -8.84
N LEU A 82 -2.32 -36.51 -9.65
CA LEU A 82 -2.04 -37.28 -10.85
C LEU A 82 -1.38 -38.60 -10.41
N ASN A 83 -2.18 -39.66 -10.36
CA ASN A 83 -1.71 -41.00 -10.04
C ASN A 83 -0.86 -41.53 -11.21
N PHE A 84 0.41 -41.13 -11.28
CA PHE A 84 1.32 -41.57 -12.32
C PHE A 84 1.59 -43.08 -12.17
N PRO A 85 1.33 -43.89 -13.21
CA PRO A 85 1.75 -45.28 -13.19
C PRO A 85 3.27 -45.34 -13.03
N ARG A 86 3.75 -46.14 -12.09
CA ARG A 86 5.21 -46.29 -11.88
C ARG A 86 5.84 -46.76 -13.20
N PRO A 87 6.91 -46.10 -13.67
CA PRO A 87 7.59 -46.53 -14.88
C PRO A 87 8.09 -47.96 -14.67
N VAL A 88 7.64 -48.87 -15.55
CA VAL A 88 8.09 -50.26 -15.54
C VAL A 88 9.46 -50.27 -16.18
N THR A 89 10.51 -50.47 -15.38
CA THR A 89 11.85 -50.69 -15.94
C THR A 89 11.86 -52.08 -16.59
N PRO A 90 12.24 -52.20 -17.87
CA PRO A 90 12.41 -53.51 -18.48
C PRO A 90 13.51 -54.26 -17.74
N VAL A 91 13.18 -55.48 -17.29
CA VAL A 91 14.16 -56.42 -16.75
C VAL A 91 14.90 -57.00 -17.95
N PHE A 92 16.17 -56.66 -18.10
CA PHE A 92 17.08 -57.27 -19.07
C PHE A 92 17.73 -58.52 -18.47
#